data_AF-A0A0F9MFQ7-F1
#
_entry.id   AF-A0A0F9MFQ7-F1
#
_cell.length_a   1.000
_cell.length_b   1.000
_cell.length_c   1.000
_cell.angle_alpha   90.00
_cell.angle_beta   90.00
_cell.angle_gamma   90.00
#
_symmetry.space_group_name_H-M   'P 1'
#
loop_
_entity.id
_entity.type
_entity.pdbx_description
1 polymer ?
#
loop_
_entity_poly.entity_id
_entity_poly.type
_entity_poly.pdbx_seq_one_letter_code
_entity_poly.pdbx_strand_id
1 'polypeptide(L)'
;VQDMQHEFFADKDEPLWRFSVGSTAATPKIEGQWFIDWAGSQRWFRGTAELGDLEPLARTAGGQVSLFRGGDRSAEVMHSQPNALKTIQQRVKNSFDPDGIFNPGRLYSWL
;
A
#
# COMPACT_ATOMS: atom_id res chain seq x y z
N VAL A 1 3.03 1.69 16.77
CA VAL A 1 2.07 2.52 17.56
C VAL A 1 0.82 1.73 17.88
N GLN A 2 0.32 1.75 19.12
CA GLN A 2 -0.90 1.02 19.46
C GLN A 2 -2.12 1.65 18.79
N ASP A 3 -2.90 0.82 18.09
CA ASP A 3 -4.22 1.13 17.53
C ASP A 3 -4.32 2.42 16.68
N MET A 4 -3.20 2.86 16.08
CA MET A 4 -3.11 4.10 15.29
C MET A 4 -3.66 5.35 16.00
N GLN A 5 -3.51 5.44 17.33
CA GLN A 5 -4.02 6.57 18.12
C GLN A 5 -3.11 7.81 18.14
N HIS A 6 -1.90 7.72 17.58
CA HIS A 6 -0.98 8.86 17.50
C HIS A 6 -1.55 9.98 16.63
N GLU A 7 -1.29 11.24 16.99
CA GLU A 7 -1.82 12.45 16.32
C GLU A 7 -1.60 12.46 14.80
N PHE A 8 -0.45 11.91 14.36
CA PHE A 8 -0.15 11.68 12.95
C PHE A 8 -1.28 10.99 12.15
N PHE A 9 -2.08 10.11 12.78
CA PHE A 9 -3.17 9.36 12.15
C PHE A 9 -4.56 9.97 12.37
N ALA A 10 -4.64 11.11 13.10
CA ALA A 10 -5.90 11.75 13.45
C ALA A 10 -6.56 12.43 12.24
N ASP A 11 -5.76 12.95 11.32
CA ASP A 11 -6.21 13.49 10.04
C ASP A 11 -6.73 12.35 9.14
N LYS A 12 -7.99 12.47 8.72
CA LYS A 12 -8.67 11.48 7.87
C LYS A 12 -8.94 11.98 6.46
N ASP A 13 -8.70 13.27 6.22
CA ASP A 13 -9.00 13.91 4.94
C ASP A 13 -7.82 13.75 3.97
N GLU A 14 -6.59 13.74 4.50
CA GLU A 14 -5.39 13.50 3.71
C GLU A 14 -5.15 11.99 3.42
N PRO A 15 -4.73 11.63 2.18
CA PRO A 15 -4.36 10.26 1.85
C PRO A 15 -3.25 9.73 2.76
N LEU A 16 -3.48 8.54 3.32
CA LEU A 16 -2.52 7.84 4.16
C LEU A 16 -1.98 6.62 3.42
N TRP A 17 -0.69 6.63 3.15
CA TRP A 17 0.03 5.59 2.45
C TRP A 17 0.86 4.75 3.41
N ARG A 18 0.89 3.44 3.19
CA ARG A 18 1.70 2.50 3.96
C ARG A 18 2.80 1.94 3.08
N PHE A 19 4.04 2.22 3.48
CA PHE A 19 5.24 1.62 2.92
C PHE A 19 5.66 0.43 3.80
N SER A 20 5.91 -0.70 3.16
CA SER A 20 6.55 -1.88 3.76
C SER A 20 7.87 -2.09 3.04
N VAL A 21 8.97 -1.65 3.65
CA VAL A 21 10.29 -1.49 3.01
C VAL A 21 11.40 -2.04 3.90
N GLY A 22 12.64 -2.07 3.40
CA GLY A 22 13.78 -2.46 4.23
C GLY A 22 13.93 -1.55 5.45
N SER A 23 14.19 -2.12 6.63
CA SER A 23 14.30 -1.36 7.89
C SER A 23 15.37 -0.26 7.85
N THR A 24 16.46 -0.50 7.11
CA THR A 24 17.58 0.42 6.93
C THR A 24 17.51 1.26 5.66
N ALA A 25 16.48 1.09 4.81
CA ALA A 25 16.35 1.85 3.58
C ALA A 25 16.24 3.35 3.87
N ALA A 26 16.77 4.22 3.01
CA ALA A 26 16.52 5.66 3.16
C ALA A 26 15.03 5.97 3.04
N THR A 27 14.52 6.95 3.80
CA THR A 27 13.15 7.45 3.60
C THR A 27 13.07 8.19 2.26
N PRO A 28 12.07 7.90 1.40
CA PRO A 28 11.90 8.61 0.14
C PRO A 28 11.85 10.12 0.32
N LYS A 29 12.57 10.85 -0.52
CA LYS A 29 12.66 12.32 -0.49
C LYS A 29 11.52 12.94 -1.29
N ILE A 30 10.31 12.88 -0.75
CA ILE A 30 9.11 13.54 -1.30
C ILE A 30 8.50 14.45 -0.24
N GLU A 31 7.84 15.51 -0.69
CA GLU A 31 7.14 16.44 0.19
C GLU A 31 5.95 15.74 0.87
N GLY A 32 5.75 16.03 2.15
CA GLY A 32 4.72 15.44 2.99
C GLY A 32 5.29 14.96 4.31
N GLN A 33 4.43 14.31 5.10
CA GLN A 33 4.78 13.90 6.46
C GLN A 33 5.04 12.41 6.53
N TRP A 34 6.07 12.04 7.29
CA TRP A 34 6.45 10.65 7.50
C TRP A 34 6.33 10.25 8.96
N PHE A 35 5.86 9.04 9.21
CA PHE A 35 5.88 8.40 10.50
C PHE A 35 6.49 7.00 10.39
N ILE A 36 7.53 6.73 11.17
CA ILE A 36 8.25 5.46 11.14
C ILE A 36 7.70 4.53 12.22
N ASP A 37 7.39 3.30 11.85
CA ASP A 37 6.91 2.25 12.76
C ASP A 37 7.70 0.94 12.52
N TRP A 38 7.46 -0.09 13.34
CA TRP A 38 8.03 -1.44 13.19
C TRP A 38 9.53 -1.45 12.86
N ALA A 39 10.31 -0.76 13.69
CA ALA A 39 11.77 -0.65 13.57
C ALA A 39 12.26 -0.21 12.17
N GLY A 40 11.51 0.66 11.49
CA GLY A 40 11.89 1.21 10.18
C GLY A 40 11.33 0.45 8.98
N SER A 41 10.85 -0.78 9.18
CA SER A 41 10.31 -1.63 8.11
C SER A 41 8.91 -1.22 7.64
N GLN A 42 8.17 -0.53 8.51
CA GLN A 42 6.91 0.10 8.17
C GLN A 42 7.06 1.61 8.25
N ARG A 43 6.60 2.31 7.21
CA ARG A 43 6.56 3.77 7.20
C ARG A 43 5.20 4.21 6.71
N TRP A 44 4.69 5.23 7.35
CA TRP A 44 3.45 5.87 6.97
C TRP A 44 3.79 7.21 6.35
N PHE A 45 3.16 7.51 5.23
CA PHE A 45 3.31 8.76 4.52
C PHE A 45 1.95 9.41 4.37
N ARG A 46 1.86 10.69 4.74
CA ARG A 46 0.71 11.55 4.46
C ARG A 46 1.10 12.59 3.44
N GLY A 47 0.32 12.64 2.36
CA GLY A 47 0.55 13.54 1.25
C GLY A 47 -0.32 13.18 0.05
N THR A 48 -0.66 14.20 -0.73
CA THR A 48 -1.29 14.04 -2.03
C THR A 48 -0.26 13.48 -3.02
N ALA A 49 -0.45 12.24 -3.44
CA ALA A 49 0.37 11.57 -4.44
C ALA A 49 -0.47 10.50 -5.16
N GLU A 50 -0.03 10.05 -6.32
CA GLU A 50 -0.62 8.90 -6.99
C GLU A 50 0.22 7.64 -6.76
N LEU A 51 -0.39 6.46 -6.88
CA LEU A 51 0.32 5.19 -6.69
C LEU A 51 1.54 5.09 -7.62
N GLY A 52 1.41 5.60 -8.86
CA GLY A 52 2.49 5.60 -9.86
C GLY A 52 3.73 6.38 -9.44
N ASP A 53 3.59 7.42 -8.61
CA ASP A 53 4.72 8.22 -8.10
C ASP A 53 5.43 7.53 -6.94
N LEU A 54 4.65 6.81 -6.12
CA LEU A 54 5.15 6.18 -4.90
C LEU A 54 5.73 4.79 -5.13
N GLU A 55 5.24 4.07 -6.14
CA GLU A 55 5.66 2.70 -6.46
C GLU A 55 7.18 2.59 -6.73
N PRO A 56 7.79 3.46 -7.56
CA PRO A 56 9.22 3.45 -7.81
C PRO A 56 10.03 3.70 -6.53
N LEU A 57 9.56 4.60 -5.66
CA LEU A 57 10.23 4.93 -4.40
C LEU A 57 10.24 3.75 -3.43
N ALA A 58 9.10 3.06 -3.30
CA ALA A 58 9.00 1.86 -2.50
C ALA A 58 9.92 0.75 -3.05
N ARG A 59 9.95 0.58 -4.37
CA ARG A 59 10.81 -0.40 -5.06
C ARG A 59 12.29 -0.12 -4.82
N THR A 60 12.73 1.14 -4.93
CA THR A 60 14.11 1.55 -4.58
C THR A 60 14.44 1.28 -3.12
N ALA A 61 13.46 1.43 -2.22
CA ALA A 61 13.59 1.07 -0.80
C ALA A 61 13.46 -0.44 -0.52
N GLY A 62 13.39 -1.28 -1.57
CA GLY A 62 13.33 -2.74 -1.46
C GLY A 62 11.97 -3.26 -0.99
N GLY A 63 10.89 -2.56 -1.28
CA GLY A 63 9.57 -2.88 -0.75
C GLY A 63 8.39 -2.41 -1.58
N GLN A 64 7.25 -2.25 -0.90
CA GLN A 64 5.95 -1.98 -1.50
C GLN A 64 5.25 -0.80 -0.83
N VAL A 65 4.27 -0.22 -1.52
CA VAL A 65 3.43 0.86 -1.02
C VAL A 65 1.97 0.57 -1.35
N SER A 66 1.06 0.93 -0.44
CA SER A 66 -0.38 0.89 -0.70
C SER A 66 -1.11 2.05 -0.06
N LEU A 67 -2.22 2.46 -0.69
CA LEU A 67 -3.14 3.46 -0.16
C LEU A 67 -3.99 2.83 0.95
N PHE A 68 -3.69 3.19 2.19
CA PHE A 68 -4.33 2.62 3.36
C PHE A 68 -5.67 3.28 3.68
N ARG A 69 -5.74 4.62 3.59
CA ARG A 69 -6.95 5.42 3.86
C ARG A 69 -6.98 6.68 2.99
N GLY A 70 -8.17 7.17 2.69
CA GLY A 70 -8.36 8.39 1.89
C GLY A 70 -8.00 8.18 0.43
N GLY A 71 -7.76 9.29 -0.28
CA GLY A 71 -7.35 9.33 -1.68
C GLY A 71 -8.38 8.81 -2.68
N ASP A 72 -7.98 8.73 -3.95
CA ASP A 72 -8.78 8.05 -4.97
C ASP A 72 -8.73 6.53 -4.75
N ARG A 73 -9.91 5.93 -4.62
CA ARG A 73 -10.10 4.49 -4.39
C ARG A 73 -10.83 3.81 -5.54
N SER A 74 -11.08 4.53 -6.64
CA SER A 74 -11.62 3.98 -7.88
C SER A 74 -10.54 3.28 -8.70
N ALA A 75 -9.28 3.68 -8.52
CA ALA A 75 -8.10 3.06 -9.11
C ALA A 75 -7.48 1.97 -8.20
N GLU A 76 -6.39 1.37 -8.67
CA GLU A 76 -5.58 0.43 -7.89
C GLU A 76 -5.00 1.11 -6.65
N VAL A 77 -5.17 0.48 -5.49
CA VAL A 77 -4.70 0.98 -4.18
C VAL A 77 -3.50 0.18 -3.65
N MET A 78 -3.15 -0.93 -4.30
CA MET A 78 -2.08 -1.83 -3.91
C MET A 78 -0.92 -1.77 -4.91
N HIS A 79 0.31 -1.94 -4.41
CA HIS A 79 1.52 -2.02 -5.23
C HIS A 79 1.36 -3.02 -6.38
N SER A 80 1.78 -2.63 -7.59
CA SER A 80 1.68 -3.51 -8.77
C SER A 80 2.44 -4.81 -8.57
N GLN A 81 1.80 -5.93 -8.92
CA GLN A 81 2.40 -7.25 -8.79
C GLN A 81 3.04 -7.70 -10.11
N PRO A 82 4.21 -8.37 -10.06
CA PRO A 82 4.74 -9.09 -11.21
C PRO A 82 3.70 -10.07 -11.78
N ASN A 83 3.67 -10.22 -13.11
CA ASN A 83 2.70 -11.09 -13.81
C ASN A 83 2.66 -12.53 -13.28
N ALA A 84 3.82 -13.08 -12.86
CA ALA A 84 3.89 -14.41 -12.26
C ALA A 84 3.10 -14.48 -10.94
N LEU A 85 3.25 -13.48 -10.06
CA LEU A 85 2.50 -13.42 -8.80
C LEU A 85 1.02 -13.16 -9.04
N LYS A 86 0.66 -12.31 -9.99
CA LYS A 86 -0.73 -12.11 -10.42
C LYS A 86 -1.40 -13.43 -10.83
N THR A 87 -0.72 -14.22 -11.68
CA THR A 87 -1.21 -15.53 -12.13
C THR A 87 -1.41 -16.50 -10.95
N ILE A 88 -0.46 -16.54 -10.01
CA ILE A 88 -0.56 -17.39 -8.83
C ILE A 88 -1.74 -16.97 -7.94
N GLN A 89 -1.89 -15.67 -7.69
CA GLN A 89 -2.99 -15.16 -6.85
C GLN A 89 -4.36 -15.48 -7.47
N GLN A 90 -4.52 -15.34 -8.79
CA GLN A 90 -5.76 -15.71 -9.48
C GLN A 90 -6.07 -17.21 -9.37
N ARG A 91 -5.05 -18.08 -9.49
CA ARG A 91 -5.23 -19.53 -9.30
C ARG A 91 -5.67 -19.88 -7.88
N VAL A 92 -5.06 -19.25 -6.87
CA VAL A 92 -5.44 -19.41 -5.47
C VAL A 92 -6.88 -18.92 -5.26
N LYS A 93 -7.21 -17.73 -5.76
CA LYS A 93 -8.57 -17.17 -5.66
C LYS A 93 -9.61 -18.13 -6.27
N ASN A 94 -9.36 -18.62 -7.49
CA ASN A 94 -10.25 -19.55 -8.18
C ASN A 94 -10.38 -20.92 -7.46
N SER A 95 -9.35 -21.41 -6.78
CA SER A 95 -9.46 -22.68 -6.04
C SER A 95 -10.33 -22.58 -4.78
N PHE A 96 -10.42 -21.39 -4.18
CA PHE A 96 -11.20 -21.15 -2.96
C PHE A 96 -12.58 -20.54 -3.24
N ASP A 97 -12.73 -19.80 -4.33
CA ASP A 97 -13.95 -19.08 -4.71
C ASP A 97 -14.13 -19.14 -6.24
N PRO A 98 -14.53 -20.30 -6.79
CA PRO A 98 -14.68 -20.51 -8.24
C PRO A 98 -15.76 -19.61 -8.85
N ASP A 99 -16.78 -19.26 -8.07
CA ASP A 99 -17.91 -18.44 -8.51
C ASP A 99 -17.65 -16.92 -8.32
N GLY A 100 -16.52 -16.55 -7.70
CA GLY A 100 -16.11 -15.15 -7.53
C GLY A 100 -16.99 -14.33 -6.59
N ILE A 101 -17.65 -14.97 -5.60
CA ILE A 101 -18.62 -14.31 -4.71
C ILE A 101 -17.92 -13.46 -3.65
N PHE A 102 -16.72 -13.83 -3.22
CA PHE A 102 -16.04 -13.17 -2.11
C PHE A 102 -15.27 -11.94 -2.56
N ASN A 103 -15.92 -10.77 -2.47
CA ASN A 103 -15.29 -9.45 -2.69
C ASN A 103 -14.59 -9.32 -4.05
N PRO A 104 -15.30 -9.48 -5.18
CA PRO A 104 -14.72 -9.32 -6.52
C PRO A 104 -14.08 -7.93 -6.67
N GLY A 105 -12.90 -7.86 -7.26
CA GLY A 105 -12.13 -6.64 -7.48
C GLY A 105 -11.54 -6.02 -6.20
N ARG A 106 -11.68 -6.65 -5.02
CA ARG A 106 -11.09 -6.12 -3.78
C ARG A 106 -9.60 -6.43 -3.74
N LEU A 107 -8.81 -5.47 -3.25
CA LEU A 107 -7.34 -5.42 -3.26
C LEU A 107 -6.76 -5.13 -4.64
N TYR A 108 -7.16 -5.90 -5.65
CA TYR A 108 -6.79 -5.69 -7.05
C TYR A 108 -8.02 -5.84 -7.93
N SER A 109 -8.18 -4.96 -8.93
CA SER A 109 -9.31 -5.00 -9.88
C SER A 109 -9.36 -6.29 -10.72
N TRP A 110 -8.24 -7.01 -10.79
CA TRP A 110 -8.08 -8.24 -11.56
C TRP A 110 -8.23 -9.54 -10.76
N LEU A 111 -8.56 -9.43 -9.46
CA LEU A 111 -8.95 -10.54 -8.58
C LEU A 111 -10.47 -10.68 -8.51
#